data_AF-A0A9P3F206-F1
#
_entry.id   AF-A0A9P3F206-F1
#
_cell.length_a   1.000
_cell.length_b   1.000
_cell.length_c   1.000
_cell.angle_alpha   90.00
_cell.angle_beta   90.00
_cell.angle_gamma   90.00
#
_symmetry.space_group_name_H-M   'P 1'
#
loop_
_entity.id
_entity.type
_entity.pdbx_description
1 polymer ?
#
loop_
_entity_poly.entity_id
_entity_poly.type
_entity_poly.pdbx_seq_one_letter_code
_entity_poly.pdbx_strand_id
1 'polypeptide(L)'
;MTTTAGGGAQCRTPEQYTKSLQQACAESQQSELFSRVQYQFLADYLKSTSRHDVPTPPGGLGRGGGMPAPTRQDRFTYVVVHTIANGSIKRQDFDHKLGLEEFWAVPEAEPGTDQVIFVRGSLSPAWIEMLGSKYKIDPEFFRRHLQYLSRHDYSDLLPLPSASTNMLFLPVASLYTRSLALSQDQVTKRRKEDYNVMRSNHQAIRQKASCGESVVRKVSTLSDRLLSLEHDISIYTRDRKSGGRFVVVLLDNGLNLNRADGPPCFSRHDSQVKNRTSNEISLNPILVPRPDTVHIGVDHPRVPDHDRAHATHPSSFCHVVSLLPFHFGMSLGSKSLSSSPRPEIAVLLKEVFQLFASAECQFLNRVHGVVREQQGHLGDEKQMELVLNTLVYIKTLLDEHKLRFQQALAILSYHGTSSSGAVPNVRVSWLPPAPQFIPQGELRSAYADFEELLNRNKALGDLCVESMSLIMNTAMLKESQKAVERADDQRRLTTLAYFFLPITLVSSVFGMNVKQFGTGSQPIWLPAAILVPVALFALILSHPQYFKPIVTKLLKPRRQNIPSYQTQGATRLLSVSSVTGRRS
;
A
#
# COMPACT_ATOMS: atom_id res chain seq x y z
N MET A 1 -26.47 36.33 6.60
CA MET A 1 -27.21 37.24 7.50
C MET A 1 -27.06 36.73 8.91
N THR A 2 -26.79 37.67 9.80
CA THR A 2 -26.30 37.56 11.17
C THR A 2 -27.36 37.12 12.17
N THR A 3 -27.02 36.13 12.99
CA THR A 3 -27.35 36.15 14.43
C THR A 3 -26.18 35.57 15.21
N THR A 4 -25.39 36.50 15.73
CA THR A 4 -24.54 36.34 16.91
C THR A 4 -25.35 35.80 18.09
N ALA A 5 -24.90 34.69 18.66
CA ALA A 5 -25.10 34.41 20.08
C ALA A 5 -23.72 34.21 20.70
N GLY A 6 -23.26 35.23 21.41
CA GLY A 6 -22.13 35.12 22.32
C GLY A 6 -22.50 34.16 23.44
N GLY A 7 -21.85 33.00 23.46
CA GLY A 7 -21.77 32.14 24.63
C GLY A 7 -20.36 32.28 25.20
N GLY A 8 -20.25 32.69 26.46
CA GLY A 8 -19.00 32.78 27.19
C GLY A 8 -18.20 31.47 27.13
N ALA A 9 -16.91 31.57 27.48
CA ALA A 9 -16.00 30.44 27.59
C ALA A 9 -16.47 29.43 28.66
N GLN A 10 -17.49 28.63 28.36
CA GLN A 10 -17.82 27.45 29.12
C GLN A 10 -16.96 26.31 28.60
N CYS A 11 -16.11 25.77 29.48
CA CYS A 11 -15.47 24.48 29.30
C CYS A 11 -16.56 23.46 28.96
N ARG A 12 -16.54 22.93 27.72
CA ARG A 12 -17.47 21.85 27.35
C ARG A 12 -17.13 20.64 28.21
N THR A 13 -18.09 20.12 28.94
CA THR A 13 -17.89 18.85 29.66
C THR A 13 -17.77 17.71 28.65
N PRO A 14 -17.05 16.60 28.96
CA PRO A 14 -16.97 15.43 28.10
C PRO A 14 -18.33 14.96 27.55
N GLU A 15 -19.35 14.94 28.42
CA GLU A 15 -20.72 14.58 28.04
C GLU A 15 -21.36 15.55 27.03
N GLN A 16 -21.04 16.84 27.09
CA GLN A 16 -21.58 17.83 26.16
C GLN A 16 -21.03 17.64 24.74
N TYR A 17 -19.79 17.14 24.60
CA TYR A 17 -19.22 16.83 23.29
C TYR A 17 -20.02 15.72 22.60
N THR A 18 -20.26 14.60 23.29
CA THR A 18 -21.04 13.47 22.76
C THR A 18 -22.50 13.85 22.50
N LYS A 19 -23.15 14.55 23.44
CA LYS A 19 -24.53 15.04 23.27
C LYS A 19 -24.65 15.94 22.04
N SER A 20 -23.68 16.84 21.81
CA SER A 20 -23.70 17.73 20.65
C SER A 20 -23.58 16.99 19.31
N LEU A 21 -22.74 15.94 19.24
CA LEU A 21 -22.58 15.13 18.04
C LEU A 21 -23.84 14.29 17.76
N GLN A 22 -24.45 13.73 18.80
CA GLN A 22 -25.67 12.93 18.68
C GLN A 22 -26.86 13.77 18.20
N GLN A 23 -27.06 14.95 18.81
CA GLN A 23 -28.10 15.87 18.38
C GLN A 23 -27.90 16.29 16.92
N ALA A 24 -26.66 16.62 16.56
CA ALA A 24 -26.30 16.98 15.20
C ALA A 24 -26.60 15.87 14.18
N CYS A 25 -26.38 14.60 14.52
CA CYS A 25 -26.72 13.47 13.64
C CYS A 25 -28.23 13.19 13.58
N ALA A 26 -28.98 13.39 14.67
CA ALA A 26 -30.42 13.18 14.69
C ALA A 26 -31.19 14.20 13.83
N GLU A 27 -30.71 15.45 13.80
CA GLU A 27 -31.27 16.53 12.97
C GLU A 27 -30.96 16.34 11.47
N SER A 28 -29.90 15.58 11.14
CA SER A 28 -29.37 15.35 9.78
C SER A 28 -30.21 14.43 8.89
N GLN A 29 -31.41 14.01 9.29
CA GLN A 29 -32.33 13.24 8.43
C GLN A 29 -32.98 14.10 7.32
N GLN A 30 -32.73 15.41 7.30
CA GLN A 30 -33.17 16.34 6.26
C GLN A 30 -32.07 16.61 5.23
N SER A 31 -32.45 16.99 4.01
CA SER A 31 -31.53 17.37 2.93
C SER A 31 -30.80 18.69 3.23
N GLU A 32 -29.73 18.61 4.01
CA GLU A 32 -28.86 19.75 4.33
C GLU A 32 -27.62 19.80 3.42
N LEU A 33 -27.14 21.02 3.14
CA LEU A 33 -25.89 21.23 2.39
C LEU A 33 -24.68 20.60 3.10
N PHE A 34 -24.66 20.65 4.43
CA PHE A 34 -23.62 20.04 5.27
C PHE A 34 -24.18 18.82 5.99
N SER A 35 -24.44 17.76 5.22
CA SER A 35 -24.84 16.47 5.78
C SER A 35 -23.90 16.04 6.91
N ARG A 36 -24.47 15.44 7.95
CA ARG A 36 -23.74 14.94 9.12
C ARG A 36 -23.89 13.43 9.29
N VAL A 37 -24.52 12.76 8.32
CA VAL A 37 -24.76 11.31 8.32
C VAL A 37 -23.44 10.54 8.46
N GLN A 38 -22.35 11.05 7.90
CA GLN A 38 -21.02 10.46 8.01
C GLN A 38 -20.54 10.32 9.47
N TYR A 39 -21.03 11.14 10.41
CA TYR A 39 -20.67 11.06 11.82
C TYR A 39 -21.50 10.05 12.61
N GLN A 40 -22.52 9.41 12.02
CA GLN A 40 -23.40 8.48 12.71
C GLN A 40 -22.63 7.33 13.39
N PHE A 41 -21.63 6.76 12.69
CA PHE A 41 -20.79 5.71 13.26
C PHE A 41 -20.05 6.21 14.52
N LEU A 42 -19.45 7.40 14.47
CA LEU A 42 -18.71 7.95 15.61
C LEU A 42 -19.67 8.24 16.78
N ALA A 43 -20.84 8.81 16.50
CA ALA A 43 -21.87 9.06 17.50
C ALA A 43 -22.34 7.76 18.19
N ASP A 44 -22.51 6.67 17.43
CA ASP A 44 -22.90 5.37 17.97
C ASP A 44 -21.75 4.69 18.73
N TYR A 45 -20.51 4.86 18.28
CA TYR A 45 -19.33 4.40 19.01
C TYR A 45 -19.23 5.08 20.39
N LEU A 46 -19.45 6.40 20.45
CA LEU A 46 -19.47 7.17 21.70
C LEU A 46 -20.65 6.83 22.62
N LYS A 47 -21.74 6.25 22.12
CA LYS A 47 -22.84 5.74 22.98
C LYS A 47 -22.46 4.47 23.73
N SER A 48 -21.57 3.65 23.17
CA SER A 48 -21.23 2.35 23.74
C SER A 48 -20.57 2.45 25.14
N THR A 49 -19.99 3.61 25.47
CA THR A 49 -19.38 3.98 26.75
C THR A 49 -20.33 3.89 27.95
N SER A 50 -21.61 4.20 27.77
CA SER A 50 -22.58 4.21 28.88
C SER A 50 -22.85 2.83 29.48
N ARG A 51 -22.35 1.74 28.86
CA ARG A 51 -22.56 0.36 29.32
C ARG A 51 -21.35 -0.30 29.95
N HIS A 52 -20.12 0.23 29.79
CA HIS A 52 -18.90 -0.51 30.15
C HIS A 52 -17.89 0.21 31.05
N ASP A 53 -18.04 1.51 31.33
CA ASP A 53 -17.02 2.27 32.10
C ASP A 53 -17.51 2.90 33.42
N VAL A 54 -18.54 2.33 34.07
CA VAL A 54 -18.68 2.60 35.51
C VAL A 54 -17.81 1.58 36.24
N PRO A 55 -16.65 1.98 36.82
CA PRO A 55 -16.02 1.11 37.81
C PRO A 55 -17.02 0.93 38.93
N THR A 56 -17.51 -0.30 39.10
CA THR A 56 -18.34 -0.66 40.25
C THR A 56 -17.66 -0.11 41.51
N PRO A 57 -18.33 0.70 42.35
CA PRO A 57 -17.77 1.07 43.64
C PRO A 57 -17.45 -0.23 44.38
N PRO A 58 -16.39 -0.29 45.20
CA PRO A 58 -16.16 -1.46 46.05
C PRO A 58 -17.38 -1.59 46.97
N GLY A 59 -18.29 -2.47 46.57
CA GLY A 59 -19.48 -2.80 47.34
C GLY A 59 -19.03 -3.34 48.68
N GLY A 60 -19.44 -2.64 49.73
CA GLY A 60 -19.14 -3.03 51.10
C GLY A 60 -19.62 -4.44 51.42
N LEU A 61 -18.85 -5.07 52.31
CA LEU A 61 -19.21 -6.20 53.16
C LEU A 61 -19.23 -7.59 52.51
N GLY A 62 -18.03 -8.07 52.17
CA GLY A 62 -17.69 -9.49 52.16
C GLY A 62 -16.33 -9.69 52.82
N ARG A 63 -16.32 -10.20 54.05
CA ARG A 63 -15.11 -10.47 54.86
C ARG A 63 -14.18 -11.46 54.15
N GLY A 64 -12.88 -11.14 54.15
CA GLY A 64 -11.80 -12.14 54.19
C GLY A 64 -11.31 -12.67 52.85
N GLY A 65 -10.57 -11.86 52.11
CA GLY A 65 -9.76 -12.30 50.97
C GLY A 65 -9.04 -11.11 50.35
N GLY A 66 -7.76 -10.92 50.66
CA GLY A 66 -6.98 -9.83 50.08
C GLY A 66 -6.94 -9.97 48.57
N MET A 67 -7.53 -9.01 47.85
CA MET A 67 -7.31 -8.85 46.42
C MET A 67 -5.82 -8.58 46.20
N PRO A 68 -5.13 -9.31 45.31
CA PRO A 68 -3.77 -8.97 44.95
C PRO A 68 -3.78 -7.59 44.28
N ALA A 69 -2.91 -6.69 44.72
CA ALA A 69 -2.67 -5.42 44.05
C ALA A 69 -2.38 -5.67 42.55
N PRO A 70 -2.84 -4.82 41.62
CA PRO A 70 -2.57 -4.98 40.21
C PRO A 70 -1.06 -5.09 40.01
N THR A 71 -0.61 -6.23 39.51
CA THR A 71 0.80 -6.52 39.31
C THR A 71 1.42 -5.47 38.39
N ARG A 72 2.64 -5.03 38.72
CA ARG A 72 3.47 -4.02 38.02
C ARG A 72 3.64 -4.23 36.49
N GLN A 73 3.20 -5.39 35.98
CA GLN A 73 3.28 -5.83 34.59
C GLN A 73 2.20 -5.27 33.65
N ASP A 74 1.21 -4.52 34.16
CA ASP A 74 0.03 -4.13 33.38
C ASP A 74 -0.09 -2.61 33.14
N ARG A 75 1.00 -1.85 33.37
CA ARG A 75 1.06 -0.40 33.10
C ARG A 75 1.50 -0.15 31.66
N PHE A 76 0.84 0.77 30.98
CA PHE A 76 1.13 1.16 29.61
C PHE A 76 0.92 2.66 29.46
N THR A 77 1.98 3.37 29.09
CA THR A 77 1.91 4.82 28.88
C THR A 77 1.17 5.10 27.57
N TYR A 78 -0.04 5.63 27.69
CA TYR A 78 -0.99 5.79 26.59
C TYR A 78 -0.92 7.16 25.94
N VAL A 79 -0.93 8.21 26.77
CA VAL A 79 -0.82 9.60 26.32
C VAL A 79 0.48 10.19 26.82
N VAL A 80 1.20 10.88 25.94
CA VAL A 80 2.42 11.63 26.27
C VAL A 80 2.24 13.06 25.81
N VAL A 81 2.31 14.01 26.74
CA VAL A 81 2.16 15.44 26.47
C VAL A 81 3.51 16.11 26.60
N HIS A 82 3.97 16.71 25.51
CA HIS A 82 5.12 17.62 25.49
C HIS A 82 4.63 19.06 25.49
N THR A 83 5.04 19.83 26.47
CA THR A 83 4.81 21.29 26.52
C THR A 83 6.12 22.00 26.22
N ILE A 84 6.09 22.89 25.24
CA ILE A 84 7.23 23.62 24.72
C ILE A 84 7.05 25.08 25.13
N ALA A 85 7.98 25.55 25.95
CA ALA A 85 7.99 26.91 26.47
C ALA A 85 9.42 27.40 26.65
N ASN A 86 9.73 28.62 26.22
CA ASN A 86 11.02 29.30 26.44
C ASN A 86 12.24 28.45 26.05
N GLY A 87 12.17 27.71 24.94
CA GLY A 87 13.29 26.86 24.49
C GLY A 87 13.46 25.55 25.26
N SER A 88 12.54 25.21 26.16
CA SER A 88 12.54 23.97 26.94
C SER A 88 11.34 23.08 26.58
N ILE A 89 11.51 21.77 26.71
CA ILE A 89 10.47 20.76 26.46
C ILE A 89 10.21 20.01 27.77
N LYS A 90 8.98 20.10 28.28
CA LYS A 90 8.52 19.37 29.46
C LYS A 90 7.59 18.23 29.06
N ARG A 91 7.92 17.00 29.46
CA ARG A 91 7.13 15.78 29.18
C ARG A 91 6.27 15.38 30.38
N GLN A 92 5.04 14.95 30.10
CA GLN A 92 4.11 14.34 31.06
C GLN A 92 3.51 13.07 30.45
N ASP A 93 3.42 12.00 31.24
CA ASP A 93 2.99 10.67 30.80
C ASP A 93 1.71 10.24 31.54
N PHE A 94 0.75 9.66 30.81
CA PHE A 94 -0.52 9.20 31.36
C PHE A 94 -0.79 7.74 30.97
N ASP A 95 -1.22 6.94 31.94
CA ASP A 95 -1.52 5.50 31.74
C ASP A 95 -2.88 5.27 31.07
N HIS A 96 -3.02 4.20 30.28
CA HIS A 96 -4.28 3.88 29.60
C HIS A 96 -5.48 3.61 30.54
N LYS A 97 -5.28 2.98 31.71
CA LYS A 97 -6.36 2.56 32.63
C LYS A 97 -6.68 3.61 33.70
N LEU A 98 -5.64 4.25 34.25
CA LEU A 98 -5.76 5.17 35.39
C LEU A 98 -5.50 6.63 35.03
N GLY A 99 -4.89 6.88 33.86
CA GLY A 99 -4.43 8.21 33.48
C GLY A 99 -5.51 9.14 32.95
N LEU A 100 -6.75 8.68 32.78
CA LEU A 100 -7.84 9.48 32.22
C LEU A 100 -8.17 10.69 33.14
N GLU A 101 -8.44 10.43 34.42
CA GLU A 101 -8.72 11.50 35.41
C GLU A 101 -7.51 12.40 35.66
N GLU A 102 -6.31 11.81 35.74
CA GLU A 102 -5.05 12.54 35.90
C GLU A 102 -4.82 13.48 34.71
N PHE A 103 -5.07 13.01 33.49
CA PHE A 103 -4.96 13.80 32.28
C PHE A 103 -5.97 14.92 32.25
N TRP A 104 -7.23 14.69 32.66
CA TRP A 104 -8.24 15.75 32.73
C TRP A 104 -7.84 16.85 33.72
N ALA A 105 -7.36 16.47 34.90
CA ALA A 105 -6.94 17.38 35.96
C ALA A 105 -5.76 18.28 35.59
N VAL A 106 -4.94 17.92 34.59
CA VAL A 106 -3.85 18.79 34.13
C VAL A 106 -4.41 20.09 33.56
N PRO A 107 -3.98 21.27 34.05
CA PRO A 107 -4.50 22.54 33.57
C PRO A 107 -4.19 22.75 32.08
N GLU A 108 -4.99 23.59 31.41
CA GLU A 108 -4.66 24.02 30.05
C GLU A 108 -3.29 24.69 30.03
N ALA A 109 -2.51 24.43 28.97
CA ALA A 109 -1.20 25.05 28.80
C ALA A 109 -1.27 26.57 28.86
N GLU A 110 -0.25 27.19 29.45
CA GLU A 110 -0.15 28.64 29.58
C GLU A 110 -0.22 29.35 28.21
N PRO A 111 -0.76 30.57 28.15
CA PRO A 111 -0.78 31.38 26.92
C PRO A 111 0.62 31.47 26.27
N GLY A 112 0.69 31.22 24.96
CA GLY A 112 1.94 31.29 24.21
C GLY A 112 2.83 30.05 24.28
N THR A 113 2.37 28.96 24.92
CA THR A 113 3.07 27.68 24.92
C THR A 113 2.56 26.75 23.82
N ASP A 114 3.46 25.99 23.20
CA ASP A 114 3.09 24.95 22.24
C ASP A 114 2.96 23.60 22.94
N GLN A 115 2.02 22.75 22.48
CA GLN A 115 1.87 21.39 22.98
C GLN A 115 1.87 20.37 21.86
N VAL A 116 2.57 19.25 22.06
CA VAL A 116 2.48 18.06 21.21
C VAL A 116 1.98 16.90 22.06
N ILE A 117 0.83 16.35 21.71
CA ILE A 117 0.14 15.29 22.42
C ILE A 117 0.21 14.04 21.56
N PHE A 118 0.92 13.01 22.03
CA PHE A 118 0.92 11.71 21.41
C PHE A 118 -0.08 10.80 22.11
N VAL A 119 -0.86 10.04 21.33
CA VAL A 119 -1.76 8.99 21.81
C VAL A 119 -1.38 7.69 21.11
N ARG A 120 -1.20 6.60 21.86
CA ARG A 120 -0.67 5.33 21.35
C ARG A 120 -1.73 4.22 21.33
N GLY A 121 -1.99 3.63 20.17
CA GLY A 121 -2.96 2.55 19.97
C GLY A 121 -4.40 3.02 19.82
N SER A 122 -5.35 2.09 19.94
CA SER A 122 -6.79 2.31 19.78
C SER A 122 -7.31 3.38 20.74
N LEU A 123 -8.31 4.14 20.28
CA LEU A 123 -9.04 5.11 21.10
C LEU A 123 -10.31 4.47 21.67
N SER A 124 -10.41 4.44 22.99
CA SER A 124 -11.69 4.19 23.66
C SER A 124 -12.59 5.43 23.58
N PRO A 125 -13.92 5.29 23.66
CA PRO A 125 -14.83 6.41 23.70
C PRO A 125 -14.50 7.49 24.77
N ALA A 126 -14.19 7.09 26.00
CA ALA A 126 -13.89 8.02 27.09
C ALA A 126 -12.71 8.97 26.76
N TRP A 127 -11.64 8.42 26.19
CA TRP A 127 -10.49 9.21 25.71
C TRP A 127 -10.85 10.12 24.53
N ILE A 128 -11.75 9.72 23.62
CA ILE A 128 -12.23 10.59 22.53
C ILE A 128 -12.99 11.78 23.10
N GLU A 129 -13.92 11.54 24.04
CA GLU A 129 -14.69 12.61 24.67
C GLU A 129 -13.78 13.59 25.40
N MET A 130 -12.80 13.07 26.11
CA MET A 130 -11.85 13.87 26.88
C MET A 130 -10.94 14.72 25.99
N LEU A 131 -10.28 14.10 25.00
CA LEU A 131 -9.41 14.81 24.06
C LEU A 131 -10.21 15.82 23.22
N GLY A 132 -11.39 15.40 22.73
CA GLY A 132 -12.30 16.22 21.96
C GLY A 132 -12.76 17.46 22.72
N SER A 133 -13.08 17.30 24.00
CA SER A 133 -13.53 18.41 24.86
C SER A 133 -12.37 19.33 25.26
N LYS A 134 -11.26 18.75 25.74
CA LYS A 134 -10.10 19.50 26.23
C LYS A 134 -9.43 20.32 25.15
N TYR A 135 -9.25 19.73 23.97
CA TYR A 135 -8.54 20.39 22.86
C TYR A 135 -9.48 20.90 21.75
N LYS A 136 -10.81 20.74 21.90
CA LYS A 136 -11.80 21.15 20.89
C LYS A 136 -11.49 20.55 19.52
N ILE A 137 -11.14 19.27 19.52
CA ILE A 137 -10.76 18.54 18.30
C ILE A 137 -12.00 18.35 17.43
N ASP A 138 -11.83 18.60 16.14
CA ASP A 138 -12.87 18.39 15.14
C ASP A 138 -13.26 16.90 15.10
N PRO A 139 -14.56 16.54 15.27
CA PRO A 139 -15.02 15.16 15.16
C PRO A 139 -14.59 14.45 13.87
N GLU A 140 -14.37 15.20 12.78
CA GLU A 140 -13.89 14.68 11.51
C GLU A 140 -12.51 14.02 11.61
N PHE A 141 -11.65 14.53 12.49
CA PHE A 141 -10.33 13.92 12.73
C PHE A 141 -10.48 12.52 13.33
N PHE A 142 -11.33 12.37 14.35
CA PHE A 142 -11.60 11.07 14.96
C PHE A 142 -12.32 10.13 14.01
N ARG A 143 -13.30 10.62 13.24
CA ARG A 143 -14.02 9.82 12.25
C ARG A 143 -13.07 9.19 11.23
N ARG A 144 -12.17 9.99 10.67
CA ARG A 144 -11.18 9.52 9.69
C ARG A 144 -10.18 8.54 10.30
N HIS A 145 -9.64 8.85 11.48
CA HIS A 145 -8.72 7.94 12.16
C HIS A 145 -9.38 6.60 12.52
N LEU A 146 -10.65 6.62 12.96
CA LEU A 146 -11.41 5.44 13.40
C LEU A 146 -12.19 4.75 12.27
N GLN A 147 -11.90 5.06 11.01
CA GLN A 147 -12.59 4.47 9.85
C GLN A 147 -12.59 2.93 9.89
N TYR A 148 -11.54 2.31 10.43
CA TYR A 148 -11.42 0.86 10.57
C TYR A 148 -12.54 0.20 11.41
N LEU A 149 -13.27 0.97 12.22
CA LEU A 149 -14.41 0.53 13.00
C LEU A 149 -15.76 0.78 12.29
N SER A 150 -15.78 1.66 11.29
CA SER A 150 -16.98 1.97 10.50
C SER A 150 -17.42 0.77 9.67
N ARG A 151 -18.74 0.58 9.54
CA ARG A 151 -19.34 -0.40 8.63
C ARG A 151 -19.78 0.20 7.31
N HIS A 152 -19.87 1.53 7.26
CA HIS A 152 -20.37 2.26 6.12
C HIS A 152 -19.22 2.99 5.44
N ASP A 153 -19.21 2.89 4.12
CA ASP A 153 -18.37 3.70 3.26
C ASP A 153 -19.24 4.83 2.68
N TYR A 154 -18.86 6.07 2.99
CA TYR A 154 -19.53 7.26 2.48
C TYR A 154 -18.85 7.82 1.23
N SER A 155 -17.80 7.15 0.74
CA SER A 155 -17.01 7.57 -0.44
C SER A 155 -16.47 9.00 -0.35
N ASP A 156 -16.28 9.49 0.89
CA ASP A 156 -15.90 10.86 1.21
C ASP A 156 -14.42 10.99 1.61
N LEU A 157 -13.69 9.87 1.54
CA LEU A 157 -12.30 9.76 1.93
C LEU A 157 -11.39 9.90 0.73
N LEU A 158 -10.14 10.28 1.01
CA LEU A 158 -9.31 11.08 0.10
C LEU A 158 -9.91 12.47 -0.14
N PRO A 159 -10.13 13.23 0.95
CA PRO A 159 -10.70 14.56 0.88
C PRO A 159 -9.81 15.49 0.06
N LEU A 160 -10.44 16.51 -0.54
CA LEU A 160 -9.70 17.59 -1.19
C LEU A 160 -8.75 18.26 -0.18
N PRO A 161 -7.58 18.76 -0.62
CA PRO A 161 -6.64 19.45 0.27
C PRO A 161 -7.27 20.62 1.04
N SER A 162 -8.20 21.35 0.41
CA SER A 162 -8.95 22.45 1.02
C SER A 162 -9.86 22.03 2.18
N ALA A 163 -10.25 20.75 2.24
CA ALA A 163 -11.10 20.20 3.29
C ALA A 163 -10.29 19.56 4.44
N SER A 164 -8.95 19.60 4.38
CA SER A 164 -8.05 18.95 5.34
C SER A 164 -6.89 19.86 5.75
N THR A 165 -7.19 21.14 5.97
CA THR A 165 -6.17 22.16 6.24
C THR A 165 -5.51 22.04 7.61
N ASN A 166 -6.06 21.22 8.51
CA ASN A 166 -5.58 21.01 9.88
C ASN A 166 -5.29 19.54 10.19
N MET A 167 -5.38 18.65 9.20
CA MET A 167 -5.26 17.20 9.37
C MET A 167 -4.28 16.61 8.36
N LEU A 168 -3.43 15.70 8.82
CA LEU A 168 -2.52 14.94 7.97
C LEU A 168 -2.52 13.47 8.41
N PHE A 169 -2.57 12.55 7.45
CA PHE A 169 -2.58 11.12 7.69
C PHE A 169 -1.38 10.50 6.97
N LEU A 170 -0.52 9.81 7.72
CA LEU A 170 0.74 9.26 7.25
C LEU A 170 0.78 7.74 7.52
N PRO A 171 0.62 6.90 6.49
CA PRO A 171 0.72 5.45 6.62
C PRO A 171 2.18 5.00 6.76
N VAL A 172 2.55 4.39 7.87
CA VAL A 172 3.91 3.88 8.11
C VAL A 172 3.97 2.39 7.85
N ALA A 173 4.71 1.98 6.82
CA ALA A 173 5.03 0.57 6.58
C ALA A 173 6.18 0.08 7.48
N SER A 174 5.91 -0.93 8.31
CA SER A 174 6.91 -1.68 9.06
C SER A 174 7.19 -3.02 8.39
N LEU A 175 8.46 -3.36 8.21
CA LEU A 175 8.87 -4.59 7.54
C LEU A 175 9.17 -5.70 8.53
N TYR A 176 8.81 -6.92 8.15
CA TYR A 176 8.99 -8.11 8.96
C TYR A 176 9.56 -9.26 8.14
N THR A 177 10.37 -10.08 8.79
CA THR A 177 11.04 -11.23 8.18
C THR A 177 10.57 -12.51 8.85
N ARG A 178 10.23 -13.52 8.06
CA ARG A 178 9.92 -14.87 8.52
C ARG A 178 11.22 -15.69 8.60
N SER A 179 11.36 -16.41 9.70
CA SER A 179 12.44 -17.39 9.91
C SER A 179 12.43 -18.50 8.85
N LEU A 180 11.25 -19.00 8.49
CA LEU A 180 11.05 -20.02 7.47
C LEU A 180 10.49 -19.41 6.17
N ALA A 181 11.06 -19.82 5.04
CA ALA A 181 10.54 -19.46 3.72
C ALA A 181 9.21 -20.19 3.46
N LEU A 182 8.23 -19.45 2.96
CA LEU A 182 6.99 -20.03 2.47
C LEU A 182 7.19 -20.65 1.09
N SER A 183 6.51 -21.76 0.81
CA SER A 183 6.34 -22.22 -0.57
C SER A 183 5.48 -21.24 -1.36
N GLN A 184 5.54 -21.31 -2.68
CA GLN A 184 4.80 -20.39 -3.55
C GLN A 184 3.28 -20.47 -3.36
N ASP A 185 2.73 -21.67 -3.17
CA ASP A 185 1.30 -21.85 -2.89
C ASP A 185 0.91 -21.22 -1.56
N GLN A 186 1.80 -21.30 -0.57
CA GLN A 186 1.62 -20.63 0.71
C GLN A 186 1.68 -19.12 0.57
N VAL A 187 2.56 -18.55 -0.25
CA VAL A 187 2.59 -17.09 -0.52
C VAL A 187 1.26 -16.64 -1.11
N THR A 188 0.76 -17.34 -2.13
CA THR A 188 -0.54 -17.03 -2.77
C THR A 188 -1.69 -17.15 -1.77
N LYS A 189 -1.68 -18.20 -0.94
CA LYS A 189 -2.67 -18.39 0.13
C LYS A 189 -2.61 -17.25 1.16
N ARG A 190 -1.41 -16.85 1.60
CA ARG A 190 -1.23 -15.75 2.55
C ARG A 190 -1.71 -14.42 1.99
N ARG A 191 -1.38 -14.09 0.74
CA ARG A 191 -1.90 -12.87 0.08
C ARG A 191 -3.43 -12.80 0.07
N LYS A 192 -4.13 -13.94 -0.04
CA LYS A 192 -5.59 -14.03 0.06
C LYS A 192 -6.11 -13.90 1.50
N GLU A 193 -5.31 -14.30 2.48
CA GLU A 193 -5.65 -14.25 3.91
C GLU A 193 -5.27 -12.91 4.58
N ASP A 194 -4.38 -12.11 4.00
CA ASP A 194 -3.85 -10.86 4.57
C ASP A 194 -4.98 -9.90 5.01
N TYR A 195 -6.06 -9.81 4.23
CA TYR A 195 -7.24 -9.01 4.58
C TYR A 195 -7.97 -9.53 5.83
N ASN A 196 -8.04 -10.86 6.01
CA ASN A 196 -8.70 -11.47 7.17
C ASN A 196 -7.92 -11.21 8.46
N VAL A 197 -6.60 -11.09 8.37
CA VAL A 197 -5.74 -10.74 9.51
C VAL A 197 -6.09 -9.34 10.03
N MET A 198 -6.09 -8.35 9.14
CA MET A 198 -6.49 -6.97 9.43
C MET A 198 -7.92 -6.92 10.01
N ARG A 199 -8.87 -7.58 9.35
CA ARG A 199 -10.27 -7.64 9.80
C ARG A 199 -10.43 -8.23 11.20
N SER A 200 -9.67 -9.28 11.51
CA SER A 200 -9.71 -9.92 12.83
C SER A 200 -9.17 -9.00 13.93
N ASN A 201 -8.10 -8.24 13.66
CA ASN A 201 -7.59 -7.21 14.57
C ASN A 201 -8.64 -6.12 14.82
N HIS A 202 -9.23 -5.56 13.76
CA HIS A 202 -10.28 -4.53 13.90
C HIS A 202 -11.51 -5.03 14.67
N GLN A 203 -11.92 -6.28 14.44
CA GLN A 203 -13.02 -6.89 15.16
C GLN A 203 -12.70 -7.09 16.65
N ALA A 204 -11.49 -7.54 16.99
CA ALA A 204 -11.07 -7.70 18.37
C ALA A 204 -11.06 -6.34 19.11
N ILE A 205 -10.55 -5.28 18.48
CA ILE A 205 -10.55 -3.92 19.05
C ILE A 205 -11.99 -3.45 19.28
N ARG A 206 -12.86 -3.64 18.28
CA ARG A 206 -14.28 -3.25 18.38
C ARG A 206 -15.02 -3.99 19.51
N GLN A 207 -14.71 -5.27 19.72
CA GLN A 207 -15.35 -6.08 20.75
C GLN A 207 -14.84 -5.75 22.16
N LYS A 208 -13.53 -5.53 22.32
CA LYS A 208 -12.93 -5.17 23.60
C LYS A 208 -13.31 -3.73 24.02
N ALA A 209 -13.44 -2.82 23.05
CA ALA A 209 -13.61 -1.38 23.26
C ALA A 209 -12.54 -0.74 24.18
N SER A 210 -11.41 -1.42 24.38
CA SER A 210 -10.29 -0.97 25.18
C SER A 210 -9.45 0.05 24.42
N CYS A 211 -8.80 0.95 25.16
CA CYS A 211 -7.78 1.84 24.63
C CYS A 211 -6.41 1.15 24.59
N GLY A 212 -5.54 1.62 23.70
CA GLY A 212 -4.14 1.21 23.63
C GLY A 212 -3.85 -0.03 22.79
N GLU A 213 -4.83 -0.68 22.17
CA GLU A 213 -4.59 -1.81 21.27
C GLU A 213 -3.87 -1.36 20.01
N SER A 214 -2.86 -2.11 19.54
CA SER A 214 -2.24 -1.80 18.26
C SER A 214 -3.21 -2.07 17.10
N VAL A 215 -3.38 -1.09 16.21
CA VAL A 215 -4.30 -1.13 15.07
C VAL A 215 -3.52 -1.46 13.79
N VAL A 216 -3.84 -2.57 13.13
CA VAL A 216 -3.18 -3.00 11.89
C VAL A 216 -4.02 -2.57 10.70
N ARG A 217 -3.57 -1.56 9.95
CA ARG A 217 -4.30 -1.00 8.79
C ARG A 217 -4.23 -1.87 7.56
N LYS A 218 -3.08 -2.52 7.34
CA LYS A 218 -2.88 -3.43 6.22
C LYS A 218 -1.78 -4.43 6.52
N VAL A 219 -1.93 -5.64 6.00
CA VAL A 219 -0.89 -6.65 5.94
C VAL A 219 -0.61 -6.93 4.47
N SER A 220 0.66 -7.01 4.09
CA SER A 220 1.04 -7.37 2.72
C SER A 220 2.16 -8.40 2.71
N THR A 221 1.90 -9.58 2.16
CA THR A 221 2.92 -10.62 1.96
C THR A 221 3.72 -10.35 0.68
N LEU A 222 4.88 -9.71 0.85
CA LEU A 222 5.75 -9.23 -0.23
C LEU A 222 6.52 -10.38 -0.93
N SER A 223 7.09 -11.31 -0.15
CA SER A 223 7.80 -12.49 -0.65
C SER A 223 7.54 -13.73 0.22
N ASP A 224 8.24 -14.83 -0.08
CA ASP A 224 8.30 -16.05 0.73
C ASP A 224 8.69 -15.80 2.20
N ARG A 225 9.55 -14.81 2.46
CA ARG A 225 10.05 -14.45 3.79
C ARG A 225 9.60 -13.07 4.25
N LEU A 226 9.34 -12.15 3.33
CA LEU A 226 9.08 -10.76 3.65
C LEU A 226 7.58 -10.46 3.74
N LEU A 227 7.19 -9.69 4.76
CA LEU A 227 5.88 -9.05 4.83
C LEU A 227 5.99 -7.61 5.33
N SER A 228 4.99 -6.79 5.03
CA SER A 228 4.83 -5.46 5.61
C SER A 228 3.53 -5.37 6.43
N LEU A 229 3.59 -4.56 7.49
CA LEU A 229 2.43 -4.12 8.28
C LEU A 229 2.33 -2.60 8.22
N GLU A 230 1.17 -2.09 7.84
CA GLU A 230 0.91 -0.65 7.80
C GLU A 230 0.13 -0.21 9.05
N HIS A 231 0.54 0.94 9.59
CA HIS A 231 -0.06 1.63 10.72
C HIS A 231 -0.22 3.10 10.34
N ASP A 232 -1.26 3.79 10.80
CA ASP A 232 -1.44 5.21 10.54
C ASP A 232 -0.86 6.07 11.67
N ILE A 233 -0.19 7.14 11.27
CA ILE A 233 0.08 8.32 12.09
C ILE A 233 -0.90 9.41 11.64
N SER A 234 -1.82 9.80 12.52
CA SER A 234 -2.78 10.87 12.24
C SER A 234 -2.41 12.11 13.04
N ILE A 235 -2.26 13.24 12.36
CA ILE A 235 -1.81 14.50 12.92
C ILE A 235 -2.94 15.51 12.79
N TYR A 236 -3.30 16.15 13.91
CA TYR A 236 -4.23 17.27 13.97
C TYR A 236 -3.51 18.49 14.52
N THR A 237 -3.64 19.64 13.87
CA THR A 237 -2.97 20.87 14.29
C THR A 237 -3.93 22.03 14.41
N ARG A 238 -3.80 22.81 15.49
CA ARG A 238 -4.63 24.00 15.67
C ARG A 238 -3.95 25.07 16.51
N ASP A 239 -4.13 26.31 16.11
CA ASP A 239 -3.70 27.48 16.88
C ASP A 239 -4.68 27.81 18.00
N ARG A 240 -4.14 28.16 19.18
CA ARG A 240 -4.93 28.58 20.34
C ARG A 240 -5.24 30.07 20.24
N LYS A 241 -6.42 30.45 20.72
CA LYS A 241 -6.81 31.88 20.84
C LYS A 241 -5.92 32.65 21.81
N SER A 242 -5.41 31.98 22.85
CA SER A 242 -4.50 32.52 23.86
C SER A 242 -3.05 32.67 23.38
N GLY A 243 -2.75 32.37 22.11
CA GLY A 243 -1.38 32.22 21.63
C GLY A 243 -0.83 30.83 21.91
N GLY A 244 0.09 30.38 21.06
CA GLY A 244 0.59 29.01 21.01
C GLY A 244 -0.28 28.10 20.14
N ARG A 245 0.21 26.89 19.87
CA ARG A 245 -0.42 25.85 19.05
C ARG A 245 -0.47 24.55 19.81
N PHE A 246 -1.42 23.70 19.47
CA PHE A 246 -1.32 22.30 19.87
C PHE A 246 -1.37 21.39 18.64
N VAL A 247 -0.66 20.28 18.76
CA VAL A 247 -0.64 19.20 17.79
C VAL A 247 -1.04 17.91 18.52
N VAL A 248 -2.02 17.20 17.98
CA VAL A 248 -2.39 15.86 18.44
C VAL A 248 -1.90 14.86 17.41
N VAL A 249 -1.12 13.89 17.84
CA VAL A 249 -0.57 12.81 17.04
C VAL A 249 -1.13 11.49 17.55
N LEU A 250 -2.06 10.92 16.80
CA LEU A 250 -2.58 9.58 17.05
C LEU A 250 -1.68 8.57 16.33
N LEU A 251 -1.13 7.62 17.07
CA LEU A 251 -0.32 6.54 16.57
C LEU A 251 -1.13 5.26 16.70
N ASP A 252 -1.31 4.51 15.62
CA ASP A 252 -1.92 3.18 15.70
C ASP A 252 -1.08 2.19 16.52
N ASN A 253 0.21 2.47 16.72
CA ASN A 253 1.14 1.63 17.48
C ASN A 253 0.93 1.81 18.98
N GLY A 254 0.32 0.80 19.61
CA GLY A 254 0.04 0.75 21.04
C GLY A 254 0.74 -0.42 21.73
N LEU A 255 -0.05 -1.23 22.44
CA LEU A 255 0.36 -2.46 23.10
C LEU A 255 0.92 -3.48 22.10
N ASN A 256 1.89 -4.29 22.53
CA ASN A 256 2.56 -5.27 21.67
C ASN A 256 1.58 -6.26 21.03
N LEU A 257 1.77 -6.51 19.73
CA LEU A 257 0.92 -7.40 18.94
C LEU A 257 1.03 -8.88 19.35
N ASN A 258 2.18 -9.31 19.87
CA ASN A 258 2.47 -10.73 20.14
C ASN A 258 2.21 -11.18 21.59
N ARG A 259 1.52 -10.34 22.37
CA ARG A 259 1.09 -10.69 23.72
C ARG A 259 0.08 -11.85 23.69
N ALA A 260 -0.10 -12.51 24.83
CA ALA A 260 -0.95 -13.70 24.92
C ALA A 260 -2.42 -13.41 24.51
N ASP A 261 -2.94 -12.24 24.85
CA ASP A 261 -4.27 -11.76 24.50
C ASP A 261 -4.29 -10.80 23.27
N GLY A 262 -3.21 -10.79 22.49
CA GLY A 262 -3.05 -9.95 21.30
C GLY A 262 -3.92 -10.42 20.12
N PRO A 263 -3.83 -9.78 18.95
CA PRO A 263 -4.56 -10.23 17.77
C PRO A 263 -4.16 -11.66 17.37
N PRO A 264 -5.13 -12.54 16.96
CA PRO A 264 -4.93 -13.97 16.70
C PRO A 264 -3.77 -14.33 15.76
N CYS A 265 -3.42 -13.43 14.85
CA CYS A 265 -2.34 -13.59 13.87
C CYS A 265 -0.92 -13.44 14.46
N PHE A 266 -0.79 -12.80 15.63
CA PHE A 266 0.48 -12.54 16.31
C PHE A 266 0.48 -13.05 17.76
N SER A 267 -0.70 -13.23 18.36
CA SER A 267 -0.85 -13.79 19.70
C SER A 267 -0.39 -15.25 19.72
N ARG A 268 0.43 -15.58 20.71
CA ARG A 268 0.87 -16.95 20.99
C ARG A 268 -0.31 -17.76 21.57
N HIS A 269 -1.19 -18.28 20.71
CA HIS A 269 -2.19 -19.25 21.16
C HIS A 269 -1.49 -20.58 21.53
N ASP A 270 -1.60 -20.93 22.81
CA ASP A 270 -1.46 -22.25 23.41
C ASP A 270 -0.15 -23.03 23.18
N SER A 271 0.77 -22.77 24.10
CA SER A 271 1.95 -23.59 24.41
C SER A 271 1.60 -24.99 24.95
N GLN A 272 0.78 -25.76 24.24
CA GLN A 272 0.74 -27.22 24.33
C GLN A 272 1.13 -27.92 23.01
N VAL A 273 1.52 -27.16 21.98
CA VAL A 273 2.16 -27.74 20.79
C VAL A 273 3.67 -27.75 21.01
N LYS A 274 4.24 -28.94 21.25
CA LYS A 274 5.69 -29.20 21.42
C LYS A 274 6.57 -28.83 20.21
N ASN A 275 6.02 -28.28 19.13
CA ASN A 275 6.77 -27.90 17.94
C ASN A 275 7.05 -26.39 17.92
N ARG A 276 8.25 -26.01 18.38
CA ARG A 276 8.84 -24.65 18.28
C ARG A 276 9.06 -24.15 16.83
N THR A 277 8.47 -24.78 15.80
CA THR A 277 8.88 -24.61 14.39
C THR A 277 7.84 -23.92 13.48
N SER A 278 6.72 -23.42 14.01
CA SER A 278 5.75 -22.67 13.20
C SER A 278 6.07 -21.17 13.17
N ASN A 279 6.85 -20.74 12.17
CA ASN A 279 6.90 -19.36 11.64
C ASN A 279 7.16 -18.24 12.66
N GLU A 280 8.34 -18.21 13.28
CA GLU A 280 8.78 -17.02 14.01
C GLU A 280 8.94 -15.85 13.02
N ILE A 281 8.26 -14.74 13.30
CA ILE A 281 8.33 -13.48 12.54
C ILE A 281 9.11 -12.47 13.38
N SER A 282 10.09 -11.79 12.78
CA SER A 282 10.90 -10.77 13.43
C SER A 282 10.71 -9.41 12.78
N LEU A 283 10.60 -8.35 13.58
CA LEU A 283 10.56 -6.97 13.09
C LEU A 283 11.93 -6.57 12.53
N ASN A 284 11.95 -5.99 11.33
CA ASN A 284 13.12 -5.31 10.81
C ASN A 284 13.12 -3.87 11.38
N PRO A 285 14.17 -3.44 12.08
CA PRO A 285 14.19 -2.12 12.70
C PRO A 285 14.14 -1.02 11.63
N ILE A 286 13.29 -0.02 11.86
CA ILE A 286 13.30 1.21 11.07
C ILE A 286 14.57 1.97 11.43
N LEU A 287 15.44 2.17 10.44
CA LEU A 287 16.71 2.87 10.59
C LEU A 287 16.46 4.32 10.21
N VAL A 288 16.29 5.15 11.23
CA VAL A 288 16.14 6.60 11.05
C VAL A 288 17.53 7.23 11.01
N PRO A 289 17.87 8.00 9.95
CA PRO A 289 19.12 8.75 9.92
C PRO A 289 19.24 9.64 11.15
N ARG A 290 20.34 9.50 11.87
CA ARG A 290 20.63 10.31 13.05
C ARG A 290 20.84 11.77 12.61
N PRO A 291 20.17 12.75 13.23
CA PRO A 291 20.44 14.16 12.97
C PRO A 291 21.89 14.52 13.33
N ASP A 292 22.51 15.42 12.58
CA ASP A 292 23.87 15.91 12.85
C ASP A 292 24.00 16.59 14.23
N THR A 293 22.88 17.10 14.75
CA THR A 293 22.77 17.73 16.07
C THR A 293 22.80 16.73 17.23
N VAL A 294 22.63 15.43 16.96
CA VAL A 294 22.60 14.37 17.97
C VAL A 294 23.91 13.57 17.89
N HIS A 295 24.68 13.60 18.98
CA HIS A 295 25.92 12.81 19.09
C HIS A 295 25.62 11.30 19.19
N ILE A 296 26.51 10.44 18.70
CA ILE A 296 26.29 8.97 18.68
C ILE A 296 26.09 8.39 20.08
N GLY A 297 26.82 8.94 21.07
CA GLY A 297 26.71 8.56 22.48
C GLY A 297 25.67 9.36 23.28
N VAL A 298 24.68 10.00 22.64
CA VAL A 298 23.62 10.70 23.38
C VAL A 298 22.78 9.71 24.17
N ASP A 299 22.59 10.00 25.45
CA ASP A 299 21.62 9.30 26.28
C ASP A 299 20.21 9.56 25.74
N HIS A 300 19.55 8.51 25.28
CA HIS A 300 18.17 8.61 24.85
C HIS A 300 17.24 8.97 26.02
N PRO A 301 16.14 9.70 25.76
CA PRO A 301 15.18 10.04 26.80
C PRO A 301 14.63 8.77 27.45
N ARG A 302 14.38 8.83 28.76
CA ARG A 302 13.91 7.66 29.51
C ARG A 302 12.56 7.19 28.97
N VAL A 303 12.54 5.99 28.40
CA VAL A 303 11.32 5.23 28.12
C VAL A 303 10.87 4.61 29.44
N PRO A 304 9.58 4.65 29.80
CA PRO A 304 9.10 4.05 31.05
C PRO A 304 9.48 2.57 31.15
N ASP A 305 9.88 2.10 32.34
CA ASP A 305 10.46 0.75 32.51
C ASP A 305 9.51 -0.38 32.11
N HIS A 306 8.19 -0.20 32.28
CA HIS A 306 7.18 -1.16 31.82
C HIS A 306 7.14 -1.27 30.29
N ASP A 307 7.16 -0.13 29.58
CA ASP A 307 7.29 -0.10 28.12
C ASP A 307 8.65 -0.65 27.66
N ARG A 308 9.72 -0.42 28.44
CA ARG A 308 11.08 -0.88 28.13
C ARG A 308 11.23 -2.40 28.25
N ALA A 309 10.71 -3.01 29.31
CA ALA A 309 10.74 -4.46 29.51
C ALA A 309 10.05 -5.19 28.34
N HIS A 310 8.94 -4.63 27.88
CA HIS A 310 8.22 -5.05 26.70
C HIS A 310 9.02 -4.86 25.40
N ALA A 311 9.75 -3.76 25.23
CA ALA A 311 10.60 -3.53 24.06
C ALA A 311 11.86 -4.43 24.01
N THR A 312 12.41 -4.81 25.17
CA THR A 312 13.64 -5.61 25.26
C THR A 312 13.43 -7.12 25.12
N HIS A 313 12.19 -7.61 25.13
CA HIS A 313 11.94 -9.05 24.97
C HIS A 313 12.24 -9.47 23.52
N PRO A 314 13.09 -10.48 23.26
CA PRO A 314 13.56 -10.83 21.90
C PRO A 314 12.45 -11.14 20.89
N SER A 315 11.30 -11.58 21.39
CA SER A 315 10.12 -11.90 20.58
C SER A 315 9.09 -10.77 20.52
N SER A 316 9.36 -9.59 21.07
CA SER A 316 8.40 -8.50 21.15
C SER A 316 8.27 -7.76 19.82
N PHE A 317 7.03 -7.53 19.41
CA PHE A 317 6.70 -6.75 18.22
C PHE A 317 6.56 -5.29 18.63
N CYS A 318 7.61 -4.73 19.25
CA CYS A 318 7.65 -3.33 19.65
C CYS A 318 8.09 -2.48 18.45
N HIS A 319 7.17 -1.74 17.86
CA HIS A 319 7.46 -0.89 16.71
C HIS A 319 8.27 0.34 17.14
N VAL A 320 9.33 0.71 16.40
CA VAL A 320 10.08 1.97 16.62
C VAL A 320 9.14 3.19 16.62
N VAL A 321 8.09 3.14 15.81
CA VAL A 321 7.01 4.15 15.78
C VAL A 321 6.38 4.38 17.16
N SER A 322 6.22 3.33 17.97
CA SER A 322 5.64 3.42 19.31
C SER A 322 6.54 4.16 20.32
N LEU A 323 7.83 4.34 19.99
CA LEU A 323 8.80 5.05 20.82
C LEU A 323 8.92 6.53 20.44
N LEU A 324 8.33 6.94 19.31
CA LEU A 324 8.30 8.32 18.83
C LEU A 324 7.90 9.34 19.92
N PRO A 325 6.89 9.08 20.78
CA PRO A 325 6.52 10.00 21.84
C PRO A 325 7.63 10.26 22.85
N PHE A 326 8.55 9.31 23.02
CA PHE A 326 9.63 9.41 24.00
C PHE A 326 10.89 10.04 23.42
N HIS A 327 11.13 9.87 22.12
CA HIS A 327 12.27 10.47 21.41
C HIS A 327 11.98 11.85 20.82
N PHE A 328 10.77 12.36 21.00
CA PHE A 328 10.37 13.69 20.56
C PHE A 328 11.32 14.78 21.10
N GLY A 329 11.71 15.69 20.21
CA GLY A 329 12.54 16.84 20.55
C GLY A 329 14.03 16.57 20.70
N MET A 330 14.49 15.35 20.40
CA MET A 330 15.92 15.02 20.32
C MET A 330 16.64 15.82 19.24
N SER A 331 15.97 16.12 18.13
CA SER A 331 16.55 16.92 17.03
C SER A 331 16.30 18.42 17.19
N LEU A 332 15.41 18.82 18.10
CA LEU A 332 15.07 20.20 18.40
C LEU A 332 16.17 20.84 19.26
N GLY A 333 17.12 21.53 18.62
CA GLY A 333 18.13 22.30 19.33
C GLY A 333 17.53 23.51 20.05
N SER A 334 18.07 23.87 21.23
CA SER A 334 17.67 25.07 22.00
C SER A 334 17.67 26.34 21.12
N LYS A 335 18.66 26.46 20.21
CA LYS A 335 18.75 27.57 19.23
C LYS A 335 17.59 27.61 18.24
N SER A 336 17.05 26.46 17.83
CA SER A 336 15.92 26.35 16.88
C SER A 336 14.59 26.69 17.54
N LEU A 337 14.46 26.40 18.84
CA LEU A 337 13.29 26.75 19.63
C LEU A 337 13.31 28.23 20.07
N SER A 338 14.49 28.83 20.22
CA SER A 338 14.64 30.23 20.63
C SER A 338 14.63 31.24 19.48
N SER A 339 14.87 30.80 18.23
CA SER A 339 15.01 31.69 17.07
C SER A 339 13.69 32.15 16.46
N SER A 340 12.59 31.43 16.72
CA SER A 340 11.25 31.80 16.27
C SER A 340 10.27 31.83 17.44
N PRO A 341 9.51 32.92 17.65
CA PRO A 341 8.46 32.95 18.66
C PRO A 341 7.28 32.00 18.36
N ARG A 342 7.23 31.41 17.15
CA ARG A 342 6.28 30.36 16.76
C ARG A 342 6.95 29.34 15.83
N PRO A 343 7.35 28.15 16.31
CA PRO A 343 7.95 27.12 15.46
C PRO A 343 6.92 26.59 14.44
N GLU A 344 7.37 26.39 13.21
CA GLU A 344 6.54 25.78 12.16
C GLU A 344 6.21 24.31 12.49
N ILE A 345 5.11 23.79 11.94
CA ILE A 345 4.71 22.39 12.16
C ILE A 345 5.79 21.40 11.71
N ALA A 346 6.51 21.71 10.63
CA ALA A 346 7.62 20.89 10.14
C ALA A 346 8.78 20.79 11.13
N VAL A 347 9.03 21.88 11.87
CA VAL A 347 10.04 21.91 12.92
C VAL A 347 9.54 21.08 14.10
N LEU A 348 8.30 21.30 14.54
CA LEU A 348 7.71 20.58 15.67
C LEU A 348 7.63 19.06 15.43
N LEU A 349 7.32 18.63 14.21
CA LEU A 349 7.10 17.22 13.88
C LEU A 349 8.23 16.61 13.05
N LYS A 350 9.44 17.18 13.15
CA LYS A 350 10.60 16.74 12.38
C LYS A 350 10.87 15.25 12.53
N GLU A 351 10.90 14.73 13.76
CA GLU A 351 11.13 13.31 14.03
C GLU A 351 10.02 12.42 13.43
N VAL A 352 8.78 12.91 13.38
CA VAL A 352 7.64 12.18 12.78
C VAL A 352 7.85 12.03 11.28
N PHE A 353 8.17 13.13 10.60
CA PHE A 353 8.40 13.12 9.15
C PHE A 353 9.64 12.30 8.77
N GLN A 354 10.73 12.43 9.53
CA GLN A 354 11.95 11.65 9.30
C GLN A 354 11.72 10.16 9.50
N LEU A 355 11.00 9.75 10.55
CA LEU A 355 10.66 8.36 10.81
C LEU A 355 9.80 7.78 9.68
N PHE A 356 8.75 8.51 9.26
CA PHE A 356 7.92 8.11 8.12
C PHE A 356 8.75 7.96 6.84
N ALA A 357 9.54 8.98 6.49
CA ALA A 357 10.34 8.97 5.27
C ALA A 357 11.36 7.82 5.27
N SER A 358 11.96 7.54 6.43
CA SER A 358 12.88 6.41 6.61
C SER A 358 12.20 5.06 6.44
N ALA A 359 11.01 4.89 7.03
CA ALA A 359 10.23 3.66 6.92
C ALA A 359 9.82 3.39 5.45
N GLU A 360 9.30 4.41 4.77
CA GLU A 360 8.92 4.29 3.36
C GLU A 360 10.12 4.09 2.43
N CYS A 361 11.25 4.74 2.69
CA CYS A 361 12.49 4.50 1.95
C CYS A 361 12.93 3.03 2.07
N GLN A 362 12.89 2.47 3.28
CA GLN A 362 13.21 1.07 3.50
C GLN A 362 12.23 0.13 2.81
N PHE A 363 10.93 0.43 2.89
CA PHE A 363 9.89 -0.31 2.18
C PHE A 363 10.17 -0.36 0.68
N LEU A 364 10.36 0.81 0.03
CA LEU A 364 10.65 0.89 -1.40
C LEU A 364 11.95 0.17 -1.77
N ASN A 365 13.00 0.28 -0.96
CA ASN A 365 14.26 -0.45 -1.18
C ASN A 365 14.04 -1.98 -1.15
N ARG A 366 13.22 -2.47 -0.22
CA ARG A 366 12.90 -3.90 -0.15
C ARG A 366 12.02 -4.37 -1.30
N VAL A 367 10.98 -3.60 -1.65
CA VAL A 367 10.11 -3.91 -2.79
C VAL A 367 10.92 -3.94 -4.08
N HIS A 368 11.84 -2.98 -4.28
CA HIS A 368 12.75 -2.99 -5.41
C HIS A 368 13.63 -4.26 -5.45
N GLY A 369 14.13 -4.70 -4.29
CA GLY A 369 14.84 -5.99 -4.18
C GLY A 369 13.99 -7.18 -4.62
N VAL A 370 12.73 -7.25 -4.18
CA VAL A 370 11.77 -8.30 -4.58
C VAL A 370 11.53 -8.28 -6.09
N VAL A 371 11.29 -7.10 -6.68
CA VAL A 371 11.07 -6.94 -8.13
C VAL A 371 12.30 -7.40 -8.93
N ARG A 372 13.51 -7.04 -8.49
CA ARG A 372 14.75 -7.47 -9.16
C ARG A 372 14.99 -8.98 -9.09
N GLU A 373 14.64 -9.61 -7.98
CA GLU A 373 14.72 -11.08 -7.84
C GLU A 373 13.82 -11.78 -8.85
N GLN A 374 12.63 -11.22 -9.12
CA GLN A 374 11.73 -11.76 -10.13
C GLN A 374 12.31 -11.69 -11.55
N GLN A 375 13.10 -10.65 -11.87
CA GLN A 375 13.75 -10.52 -13.17
C GLN A 375 14.80 -11.63 -13.42
N GLY A 376 15.41 -12.19 -12.37
CA GLY A 376 16.34 -13.32 -12.51
C GLY A 376 15.69 -14.60 -13.09
N HIS A 377 14.36 -14.71 -12.99
CA HIS A 377 13.59 -15.91 -13.34
C HIS A 377 12.83 -15.77 -14.69
N LEU A 378 13.11 -14.70 -15.46
CA LEU A 378 12.50 -14.36 -16.75
C LEU A 378 12.54 -15.47 -17.82
N GLY A 379 13.39 -16.49 -17.65
CA GLY A 379 13.56 -17.59 -18.60
C GLY A 379 12.71 -18.83 -18.33
N ASP A 380 12.20 -19.02 -17.11
CA ASP A 380 11.53 -20.27 -16.69
C ASP A 380 10.03 -20.23 -16.95
N GLU A 381 9.59 -21.02 -17.93
CA GLU A 381 8.19 -21.13 -18.35
C GLU A 381 7.27 -21.63 -17.22
N LYS A 382 7.80 -22.44 -16.29
CA LYS A 382 7.03 -22.96 -15.15
C LYS A 382 6.80 -21.90 -14.08
N GLN A 383 7.61 -20.85 -14.04
CA GLN A 383 7.56 -19.79 -13.01
C GLN A 383 6.96 -18.48 -13.53
N MET A 384 6.67 -18.40 -14.81
CA MET A 384 6.21 -17.17 -15.46
C MET A 384 4.93 -16.60 -14.85
N GLU A 385 3.92 -17.45 -14.61
CA GLU A 385 2.68 -17.05 -13.96
C GLU A 385 2.92 -16.52 -12.53
N LEU A 386 3.84 -17.14 -11.80
CA LEU A 386 4.18 -16.78 -10.42
C LEU A 386 4.87 -15.42 -10.34
N VAL A 387 5.79 -15.18 -11.27
CA VAL A 387 6.48 -13.90 -11.43
C VAL A 387 5.47 -12.81 -11.77
N LEU A 388 4.58 -13.04 -12.75
CA LEU A 388 3.54 -12.09 -13.14
C LEU A 388 2.60 -11.77 -11.97
N ASN A 389 2.11 -12.78 -11.26
CA ASN A 389 1.24 -12.60 -10.09
C ASN A 389 1.92 -11.76 -9.00
N THR A 390 3.23 -11.94 -8.80
CA THR A 390 4.01 -11.13 -7.85
C THR A 390 4.19 -9.69 -8.33
N LEU A 391 4.53 -9.47 -9.60
CA LEU A 391 4.69 -8.12 -10.16
C LEU A 391 3.36 -7.34 -10.15
N VAL A 392 2.25 -7.99 -10.50
CA VAL A 392 0.90 -7.38 -10.42
C VAL A 392 0.60 -6.99 -8.97
N TYR A 393 0.80 -7.92 -8.03
CA TYR A 393 0.55 -7.66 -6.61
C TYR A 393 1.37 -6.48 -6.08
N ILE A 394 2.67 -6.45 -6.36
CA ILE A 394 3.55 -5.35 -5.97
C ILE A 394 3.14 -4.03 -6.63
N LYS A 395 2.78 -4.04 -7.92
CA LYS A 395 2.31 -2.84 -8.62
C LYS A 395 1.08 -2.24 -7.97
N THR A 396 0.10 -3.08 -7.57
CA THR A 396 -1.07 -2.62 -6.83
C THR A 396 -0.69 -1.94 -5.51
N LEU A 397 0.25 -2.51 -4.75
CA LEU A 397 0.75 -1.87 -3.52
C LEU A 397 1.41 -0.51 -3.80
N LEU A 398 2.22 -0.43 -4.86
CA LEU A 398 2.89 0.82 -5.22
C LEU A 398 1.88 1.91 -5.61
N ASP A 399 0.84 1.57 -6.39
CA ASP A 399 -0.21 2.51 -6.77
C ASP A 399 -1.00 3.05 -5.57
N GLU A 400 -1.23 2.21 -4.56
CA GLU A 400 -1.85 2.65 -3.30
C GLU A 400 -0.95 3.64 -2.54
N HIS A 401 0.35 3.32 -2.38
CA HIS A 401 1.30 4.23 -1.71
C HIS A 401 1.46 5.56 -2.48
N LYS A 402 1.48 5.50 -3.82
CA LYS A 402 1.56 6.69 -4.70
C LYS A 402 0.47 7.70 -4.37
N LEU A 403 -0.77 7.25 -4.25
CA LEU A 403 -1.92 8.10 -3.97
C LEU A 403 -1.78 8.81 -2.61
N ARG A 404 -1.28 8.08 -1.60
CA ARG A 404 -1.07 8.61 -0.25
C ARG A 404 0.07 9.64 -0.20
N PHE A 405 1.16 9.41 -0.93
CA PHE A 405 2.23 10.42 -1.08
C PHE A 405 1.73 11.70 -1.76
N GLN A 406 0.94 11.57 -2.83
CA GLN A 406 0.37 12.73 -3.51
C GLN A 406 -0.51 13.57 -2.58
N GLN A 407 -1.28 12.92 -1.70
CA GLN A 407 -2.10 13.61 -0.71
C GLN A 407 -1.26 14.28 0.38
N ALA A 408 -0.25 13.58 0.92
CA ALA A 408 0.64 14.16 1.91
C ALA A 408 1.36 15.40 1.35
N LEU A 409 1.87 15.34 0.12
CA LEU A 409 2.50 16.48 -0.56
C LEU A 409 1.52 17.64 -0.82
N ALA A 410 0.28 17.35 -1.22
CA ALA A 410 -0.74 18.38 -1.39
C ALA A 410 -1.08 19.09 -0.07
N ILE A 411 -1.09 18.36 1.05
CA ILE A 411 -1.32 18.95 2.37
C ILE A 411 -0.10 19.74 2.83
N LEU A 412 1.12 19.20 2.67
CA LEU A 412 2.36 19.88 3.07
C LEU A 412 2.60 21.17 2.27
N SER A 413 2.33 21.15 0.96
CA SER A 413 2.42 22.35 0.11
C SER A 413 1.42 23.42 0.54
N TYR A 414 0.18 23.05 0.87
CA TYR A 414 -0.81 24.00 1.38
C TYR A 414 -0.34 24.68 2.69
N HIS A 415 0.23 23.92 3.62
CA HIS A 415 0.78 24.47 4.86
C HIS A 415 1.99 25.40 4.62
N GLY A 416 2.80 25.13 3.60
CA GLY A 416 3.89 26.00 3.17
C GLY A 416 3.43 27.33 2.58
N THR A 417 2.20 27.42 2.06
CA THR A 417 1.63 28.69 1.56
C THR A 417 1.10 29.60 2.67
N SER A 418 0.69 29.05 3.82
CA SER A 418 0.08 29.82 4.91
C SER A 418 1.07 30.47 5.87
N SER A 419 2.35 30.06 5.87
CA SER A 419 3.39 30.69 6.71
C SER A 419 3.96 31.98 6.11
N SER A 420 3.73 32.24 4.82
CA SER A 420 4.00 33.53 4.19
C SER A 420 2.75 34.40 4.30
N GLY A 421 2.77 35.44 5.14
CA GLY A 421 1.68 36.40 5.33
C GLY A 421 1.31 37.25 4.09
N ALA A 422 1.67 36.81 2.88
CA ALA A 422 1.26 37.43 1.65
C ALA A 422 0.04 36.68 1.08
N VAL A 423 -1.15 37.26 1.27
CA VAL A 423 -2.28 36.98 0.39
C VAL A 423 -1.78 37.14 -1.04
N PRO A 424 -1.86 36.12 -1.92
CA PRO A 424 -1.57 36.34 -3.32
C PRO A 424 -2.69 37.25 -3.82
N ASN A 425 -2.36 38.52 -4.04
CA ASN A 425 -3.18 39.38 -4.87
C ASN A 425 -3.29 38.67 -6.21
N VAL A 426 -4.43 38.01 -6.44
CA VAL A 426 -4.77 37.39 -7.71
C VAL A 426 -4.97 38.51 -8.72
N ARG A 427 -3.86 38.97 -9.31
CA ARG A 427 -3.88 39.53 -10.66
C ARG A 427 -3.74 38.33 -11.59
N VAL A 428 -4.86 37.85 -12.10
CA VAL A 428 -4.88 36.90 -13.22
C VAL A 428 -4.23 37.62 -14.41
N SER A 429 -2.95 37.32 -14.67
CA SER A 429 -2.27 37.70 -15.89
C SER A 429 -1.92 36.42 -16.63
N TRP A 430 -2.43 36.30 -17.86
CA TRP A 430 -2.30 35.16 -18.78
C TRP A 430 -0.86 34.99 -19.29
N LEU A 431 0.07 34.65 -18.40
CA LEU A 431 1.47 34.34 -18.71
C LEU A 431 1.81 32.92 -18.24
N PRO A 432 2.82 32.25 -18.85
CA PRO A 432 3.10 30.83 -18.66
C PRO A 432 3.42 30.51 -17.19
N PRO A 433 3.26 29.24 -16.75
CA PRO A 433 3.19 28.89 -15.34
C PRO A 433 4.43 29.42 -14.59
N ALA A 434 4.17 30.33 -13.64
CA ALA A 434 5.17 30.91 -12.75
C ALA A 434 5.89 29.82 -11.93
N PRO A 435 7.15 30.04 -11.51
CA PRO A 435 7.94 29.05 -10.80
C PRO A 435 7.22 28.58 -9.53
N GLN A 436 7.17 27.26 -9.35
CA GLN A 436 6.63 26.59 -8.17
C GLN A 436 7.28 27.18 -6.91
N PHE A 437 6.47 27.75 -6.02
CA PHE A 437 6.95 28.36 -4.78
C PHE A 437 7.57 27.30 -3.87
N ILE A 438 8.81 27.51 -3.45
CA ILE A 438 9.62 26.55 -2.68
C ILE A 438 9.38 26.79 -1.18
N PRO A 439 8.96 25.78 -0.39
CA PRO A 439 8.86 25.89 1.07
C PRO A 439 10.20 26.32 1.70
N GLN A 440 10.20 27.08 2.80
CA GLN A 440 11.43 27.47 3.51
C GLN A 440 11.79 26.46 4.63
N GLY A 441 13.07 26.40 5.00
CA GLY A 441 13.55 25.68 6.19
C GLY A 441 13.33 24.16 6.19
N GLU A 442 12.99 23.59 7.36
CA GLU A 442 12.78 22.16 7.61
C GLU A 442 11.59 21.57 6.83
N LEU A 443 10.55 22.39 6.58
CA LEU A 443 9.41 21.97 5.75
C LEU A 443 9.85 21.64 4.32
N ARG A 444 10.86 22.36 3.80
CA ARG A 444 11.47 22.05 2.49
C ARG A 444 12.13 20.69 2.46
N SER A 445 12.84 20.32 3.53
CA SER A 445 13.50 19.02 3.63
C SER A 445 12.48 17.89 3.63
N ALA A 446 11.46 17.99 4.50
CA ALA A 446 10.39 17.00 4.55
C ALA A 446 9.64 16.90 3.20
N TYR A 447 9.37 18.03 2.55
CA TYR A 447 8.75 18.05 1.23
C TYR A 447 9.63 17.35 0.17
N ALA A 448 10.93 17.65 0.13
CA ALA A 448 11.88 17.05 -0.80
C ALA A 448 12.00 15.53 -0.60
N ASP A 449 12.02 15.06 0.66
CA ASP A 449 12.05 13.64 0.97
C ASP A 449 10.79 12.93 0.43
N PHE A 450 9.61 13.51 0.64
CA PHE A 450 8.35 12.94 0.16
C PHE A 450 8.25 12.96 -1.38
N GLU A 451 8.76 14.00 -2.02
CA GLU A 451 8.83 14.09 -3.48
C GLU A 451 9.74 13.01 -4.08
N GLU A 452 10.92 12.80 -3.48
CA GLU A 452 11.85 11.74 -3.88
C GLU A 452 11.23 10.35 -3.69
N LEU A 453 10.55 10.10 -2.56
CA LEU A 453 9.84 8.84 -2.31
C LEU A 453 8.74 8.59 -3.35
N LEU A 454 7.96 9.62 -3.71
CA LEU A 454 6.95 9.54 -4.76
C LEU A 454 7.57 9.21 -6.12
N ASN A 455 8.70 9.85 -6.46
CA ASN A 455 9.38 9.61 -7.74
C ASN A 455 9.94 8.19 -7.82
N ARG A 456 10.54 7.69 -6.74
CA ARG A 456 11.01 6.30 -6.65
C ARG A 456 9.87 5.30 -6.75
N ASN A 457 8.75 5.56 -6.07
CA ASN A 457 7.56 4.72 -6.15
C ASN A 457 7.05 4.62 -7.60
N LYS A 458 6.92 5.76 -8.31
CA LYS A 458 6.52 5.79 -9.72
C LYS A 458 7.48 5.00 -10.60
N ALA A 459 8.78 5.25 -10.50
CA ALA A 459 9.80 4.57 -11.28
C ALA A 459 9.76 3.04 -11.06
N LEU A 460 9.55 2.60 -9.82
CA LEU A 460 9.41 1.18 -9.50
C LEU A 460 8.10 0.59 -10.04
N GLY A 461 7.01 1.37 -10.03
CA GLY A 461 5.76 0.98 -10.66
C GLY A 461 5.90 0.80 -12.17
N ASP A 462 6.60 1.72 -12.84
CA ASP A 462 6.88 1.64 -14.27
C ASP A 462 7.78 0.44 -14.60
N LEU A 463 8.79 0.17 -13.76
CA LEU A 463 9.65 -1.02 -13.87
C LEU A 463 8.86 -2.33 -13.79
N CYS A 464 7.84 -2.40 -12.92
CA CYS A 464 6.95 -3.56 -12.85
C CYS A 464 6.19 -3.76 -14.15
N VAL A 465 5.64 -2.68 -14.74
CA VAL A 465 4.89 -2.72 -16.00
C VAL A 465 5.78 -3.14 -17.16
N GLU A 466 6.97 -2.56 -17.26
CA GLU A 466 7.96 -2.93 -18.28
C GLU A 466 8.35 -4.41 -18.16
N SER A 467 8.63 -4.88 -16.94
CA SER A 467 8.98 -6.28 -16.68
C SER A 467 7.83 -7.23 -17.06
N MET A 468 6.59 -6.89 -16.72
CA MET A 468 5.41 -7.68 -17.11
C MET A 468 5.26 -7.75 -18.63
N SER A 469 5.42 -6.62 -19.33
CA SER A 469 5.36 -6.58 -20.80
C SER A 469 6.44 -7.44 -21.45
N LEU A 470 7.68 -7.37 -20.94
CA LEU A 470 8.78 -8.21 -21.41
C LEU A 470 8.47 -9.70 -21.23
N ILE A 471 7.95 -10.10 -20.06
CA ILE A 471 7.54 -11.47 -19.79
C ILE A 471 6.48 -11.93 -20.79
N MET A 472 5.41 -11.15 -20.97
CA MET A 472 4.32 -11.51 -21.88
C MET A 472 4.80 -11.63 -23.33
N ASN A 473 5.65 -10.69 -23.79
CA ASN A 473 6.19 -10.74 -25.15
C ASN A 473 7.09 -11.96 -25.36
N THR A 474 7.93 -12.31 -24.37
CA THR A 474 8.78 -13.51 -24.47
C THR A 474 7.95 -14.80 -24.43
N ALA A 475 6.87 -14.85 -23.64
CA ALA A 475 5.90 -15.93 -23.65
C ALA A 475 5.28 -16.14 -25.03
N MET A 476 4.75 -15.07 -25.61
CA MET A 476 4.10 -15.10 -26.92
C MET A 476 5.08 -15.51 -28.04
N LEU A 477 6.33 -15.04 -27.98
CA LEU A 477 7.36 -15.44 -28.93
C LEU A 477 7.68 -16.94 -28.83
N LYS A 478 7.81 -17.48 -27.60
CA LYS A 478 8.05 -18.91 -27.39
C LYS A 478 6.86 -19.77 -27.83
N GLU A 479 5.63 -19.34 -27.54
CA GLU A 479 4.42 -20.05 -27.97
C GLU A 479 4.29 -20.06 -29.50
N SER A 480 4.61 -18.93 -30.16
CA SER A 480 4.68 -18.82 -31.62
C SER A 480 5.73 -19.77 -32.22
N GLN A 481 6.94 -19.83 -31.64
CA GLN A 481 7.98 -20.77 -32.09
C GLN A 481 7.52 -22.23 -31.97
N LYS A 482 6.92 -22.61 -30.83
CA LYS A 482 6.35 -23.96 -30.65
C LYS A 482 5.23 -24.25 -31.65
N ALA A 483 4.39 -23.28 -31.98
CA ALA A 483 3.34 -23.44 -32.98
C ALA A 483 3.93 -23.65 -34.39
N VAL A 484 5.00 -22.93 -34.74
CA VAL A 484 5.73 -23.11 -36.01
C VAL A 484 6.38 -24.49 -36.08
N GLU A 485 7.04 -24.95 -35.01
CA GLU A 485 7.63 -26.29 -34.94
C GLU A 485 6.57 -27.38 -35.13
N ARG A 486 5.42 -27.25 -34.46
CA ARG A 486 4.28 -28.18 -34.64
C ARG A 486 3.74 -28.18 -36.06
N ALA A 487 3.66 -27.00 -36.69
CA ALA A 487 3.22 -26.89 -38.08
C ALA A 487 4.22 -27.55 -39.04
N ASP A 488 5.52 -27.47 -38.76
CA ASP A 488 6.57 -28.14 -39.54
C ASP A 488 6.52 -29.66 -39.39
N ASP A 489 6.29 -30.19 -38.19
CA ASP A 489 6.11 -31.62 -37.99
C ASP A 489 4.84 -32.14 -38.68
N GLN A 490 3.74 -31.39 -38.61
CA GLN A 490 2.53 -31.70 -39.37
C GLN A 490 2.79 -31.67 -40.88
N ARG A 491 3.58 -30.71 -41.36
CA ARG A 491 3.99 -30.63 -42.77
C ARG A 491 4.81 -31.85 -43.18
N ARG A 492 5.75 -32.30 -42.35
CA ARG A 492 6.55 -33.51 -42.62
C ARG A 492 5.67 -34.75 -42.71
N LEU A 493 4.74 -34.93 -41.78
CA LEU A 493 3.79 -36.04 -41.78
C LEU A 493 2.88 -36.02 -43.00
N THR A 494 2.35 -34.85 -43.37
CA THR A 494 1.52 -34.68 -44.58
C THR A 494 2.33 -35.00 -45.84
N THR A 495 3.60 -34.59 -45.88
CA THR A 495 4.52 -34.91 -46.98
C THR A 495 4.72 -36.41 -47.13
N LEU A 496 4.95 -37.14 -46.03
CA LEU A 496 5.05 -38.61 -46.04
C LEU A 496 3.75 -39.27 -46.52
N ALA A 497 2.59 -38.78 -46.06
CA ALA A 497 1.29 -39.28 -46.49
C ALA A 497 1.09 -39.16 -48.00
N TYR A 498 1.56 -38.08 -48.64
CA TYR A 498 1.49 -37.93 -50.10
C TYR A 498 2.28 -39.00 -50.88
N PHE A 499 3.32 -39.59 -50.29
CA PHE A 499 4.05 -40.70 -50.91
C PHE A 499 3.38 -42.05 -50.64
N PHE A 500 3.01 -42.32 -49.39
CA PHE A 500 2.50 -43.64 -49.01
C PHE A 500 1.07 -43.90 -49.46
N LEU A 501 0.16 -42.90 -49.44
CA LEU A 501 -1.24 -43.10 -49.84
C LEU A 501 -1.38 -43.67 -51.26
N PRO A 502 -0.74 -43.09 -52.30
CA PRO A 502 -0.74 -43.66 -53.64
C PRO A 502 -0.16 -45.08 -53.71
N ILE A 503 0.98 -45.30 -53.06
CA ILE A 503 1.67 -46.60 -53.06
C ILE A 503 0.79 -47.68 -52.43
N THR A 504 0.19 -47.38 -51.28
CA THR A 504 -0.71 -48.29 -50.58
C THR A 504 -1.98 -48.55 -51.39
N LEU A 505 -2.55 -47.54 -52.04
CA LEU A 505 -3.72 -47.70 -52.91
C LEU A 505 -3.42 -48.65 -54.08
N VAL A 506 -2.33 -48.39 -54.82
CA VAL A 506 -1.93 -49.24 -55.95
C VAL A 506 -1.64 -50.66 -55.46
N SER A 507 -0.88 -50.80 -54.38
CA SER A 507 -0.57 -52.11 -53.80
C SER A 507 -1.81 -52.86 -53.34
N SER A 508 -2.81 -52.17 -52.78
CA SER A 508 -4.09 -52.76 -52.38
C SER A 508 -4.92 -53.20 -53.58
N VAL A 509 -5.06 -52.35 -54.61
CA VAL A 509 -5.85 -52.68 -55.81
C VAL A 509 -5.29 -53.89 -56.53
N PHE A 510 -3.96 -53.99 -56.66
CA PHE A 510 -3.29 -55.13 -57.30
C PHE A 510 -3.08 -56.33 -56.36
N GLY A 511 -3.18 -56.15 -55.04
CA GLY A 511 -3.18 -57.23 -54.06
C GLY A 511 -4.56 -57.90 -53.86
N MET A 512 -5.63 -57.27 -54.35
CA MET A 512 -6.98 -57.86 -54.34
C MET A 512 -7.11 -58.92 -55.44
N ASN A 513 -7.53 -60.13 -55.07
CA ASN A 513 -7.82 -61.21 -56.01
C ASN A 513 -9.17 -61.01 -56.71
N VAL A 514 -9.23 -60.06 -57.64
CA VAL A 514 -10.43 -59.79 -58.45
C VAL A 514 -10.40 -60.62 -59.73
N LYS A 515 -11.50 -61.30 -60.07
CA LYS A 515 -11.58 -62.23 -61.23
C LYS A 515 -11.15 -61.59 -62.56
N GLN A 516 -11.37 -60.29 -62.74
CA GLN A 516 -10.99 -59.54 -63.95
C GLN A 516 -9.48 -59.35 -64.13
N PHE A 517 -8.67 -59.39 -63.06
CA PHE A 517 -7.22 -59.22 -63.16
C PHE A 517 -6.49 -60.53 -63.54
N GLY A 518 -7.16 -61.69 -63.39
CA GLY A 518 -6.62 -63.00 -63.76
C GLY A 518 -5.42 -63.40 -62.89
N THR A 519 -5.50 -64.55 -62.22
CA THR A 519 -4.37 -65.13 -61.49
C THR A 519 -3.21 -65.47 -62.45
N GLY A 520 -2.31 -64.50 -62.69
CA GLY A 520 -1.02 -64.71 -63.37
C GLY A 520 -0.86 -64.22 -64.82
N SER A 521 -1.88 -63.61 -65.45
CA SER A 521 -1.81 -63.22 -66.89
C SER A 521 -1.46 -61.75 -67.14
N GLN A 522 -1.33 -60.91 -66.10
CA GLN A 522 -0.98 -59.50 -66.25
C GLN A 522 0.55 -59.34 -66.26
N PRO A 523 1.10 -58.47 -67.12
CA PRO A 523 2.53 -58.28 -67.19
C PRO A 523 3.04 -57.58 -65.92
N ILE A 524 4.14 -58.07 -65.35
CA ILE A 524 4.70 -57.65 -64.05
C ILE A 524 4.99 -56.13 -63.97
N TRP A 525 5.13 -55.45 -65.12
CA TRP A 525 5.40 -54.01 -65.19
C TRP A 525 4.14 -53.12 -65.02
N LEU A 526 2.93 -53.67 -65.12
CA LEU A 526 1.69 -52.86 -65.10
C LEU A 526 1.46 -52.09 -63.78
N PRO A 527 1.70 -52.65 -62.58
CA PRO A 527 1.60 -51.90 -61.33
C PRO A 527 2.56 -50.70 -61.29
N ALA A 528 3.77 -50.86 -61.84
CA ALA A 528 4.74 -49.77 -61.94
C ALA A 528 4.27 -48.67 -62.92
N ALA A 529 3.64 -49.06 -64.03
CA ALA A 529 3.10 -48.12 -65.03
C ALA A 529 1.99 -47.22 -64.48
N ILE A 530 1.19 -47.71 -63.53
CA ILE A 530 0.13 -46.93 -62.87
C ILE A 530 0.68 -46.16 -61.67
N LEU A 531 1.61 -46.76 -60.92
CA LEU A 531 2.19 -46.11 -59.74
C LEU A 531 2.92 -44.81 -60.08
N VAL A 532 3.73 -44.81 -61.15
CA VAL A 532 4.52 -43.64 -61.55
C VAL A 532 3.64 -42.39 -61.77
N PRO A 533 2.60 -42.39 -62.63
CA PRO A 533 1.78 -41.21 -62.85
C PRO A 533 0.94 -40.81 -61.63
N VAL A 534 0.46 -41.76 -60.82
CA VAL A 534 -0.29 -41.45 -59.58
C VAL A 534 0.64 -40.81 -58.54
N ALA A 535 1.87 -41.32 -58.38
CA ALA A 535 2.87 -40.73 -57.50
C ALA A 535 3.31 -39.34 -57.99
N LEU A 536 3.46 -39.14 -59.31
CA LEU A 536 3.79 -37.85 -59.92
C LEU A 536 2.68 -36.82 -59.68
N PHE A 537 1.41 -37.22 -59.83
CA PHE A 537 0.26 -36.36 -59.56
C PHE A 537 0.16 -35.96 -58.08
N ALA A 538 0.38 -36.91 -57.16
CA ALA A 538 0.43 -36.64 -55.73
C ALA A 538 1.59 -35.69 -55.36
N LEU A 539 2.76 -35.85 -55.97
CA LEU A 539 3.89 -34.95 -55.80
C LEU A 539 3.58 -33.52 -56.28
N ILE A 540 2.95 -33.36 -57.44
CA ILE A 540 2.55 -32.06 -57.99
C ILE A 540 1.56 -31.36 -57.05
N LEU A 541 0.58 -32.09 -56.50
CA LEU A 541 -0.37 -31.58 -55.51
C LEU A 541 0.30 -31.16 -54.20
N SER A 542 1.31 -31.90 -53.74
CA SER A 542 2.01 -31.61 -52.48
C SER A 542 2.88 -30.34 -52.52
N HIS A 543 3.40 -29.98 -53.70
CA HIS A 543 4.35 -28.87 -53.90
C HIS A 543 3.85 -27.87 -54.96
N PRO A 544 2.69 -27.22 -54.76
CA PRO A 544 2.07 -26.36 -55.76
C PRO A 544 2.95 -25.14 -56.09
N GLN A 545 3.84 -24.73 -55.19
CA GLN A 545 4.72 -23.57 -55.37
C GLN A 545 5.79 -23.78 -56.45
N TYR A 546 6.29 -25.00 -56.64
CA TYR A 546 7.27 -25.31 -57.69
C TYR A 546 6.64 -25.35 -59.08
N PHE A 547 5.36 -25.70 -59.17
CA PHE A 547 4.65 -25.80 -60.45
C PHE A 547 3.83 -24.56 -60.80
N LYS A 548 3.55 -23.65 -59.84
CA LYS A 548 2.92 -22.34 -60.09
C LYS A 548 3.55 -21.55 -61.26
N PRO A 549 4.88 -21.37 -61.37
CA PRO A 549 5.49 -20.64 -62.50
C PRO A 549 5.40 -21.39 -63.84
N ILE A 550 5.30 -22.73 -63.83
CA ILE A 550 5.18 -23.57 -65.03
C ILE A 550 3.73 -23.55 -65.54
N VAL A 551 2.77 -23.71 -64.62
CA VAL A 551 1.33 -23.67 -64.89
C VAL A 551 0.91 -22.29 -65.37
N THR A 552 1.40 -21.21 -64.76
CA THR A 552 1.14 -19.83 -65.23
C THR A 552 1.81 -19.49 -66.56
N LYS A 553 2.93 -20.13 -66.91
CA LYS A 553 3.53 -20.02 -68.27
C LYS A 553 2.74 -20.81 -69.33
N LEU A 554 2.17 -21.95 -68.97
CA LEU A 554 1.36 -22.79 -69.87
C LEU A 554 -0.07 -22.25 -70.06
N LEU A 555 -0.63 -21.55 -69.06
CA LEU A 555 -1.96 -20.95 -69.11
C LEU A 555 -1.99 -19.49 -69.58
N LYS A 556 -0.87 -18.90 -70.01
CA LYS A 556 -0.90 -17.56 -70.63
C LYS A 556 -1.63 -17.64 -71.98
N PRO A 557 -2.81 -17.02 -72.15
CA PRO A 557 -3.42 -16.91 -73.46
C PRO A 557 -2.56 -15.98 -74.32
N ARG A 558 -2.33 -16.36 -75.57
CA ARG A 558 -1.66 -15.56 -76.60
C ARG A 558 -2.51 -14.30 -76.87
N ARG A 559 -2.28 -13.22 -76.11
CA ARG A 559 -2.87 -11.90 -76.40
C ARG A 559 -2.16 -11.31 -77.62
N GLN A 560 -2.91 -11.16 -78.71
CA GLN A 560 -2.56 -10.29 -79.83
C GLN A 560 -2.50 -8.82 -79.36
N ASN A 561 -1.60 -8.08 -79.99
CA ASN A 561 -1.33 -6.66 -79.77
C ASN A 561 -2.60 -5.80 -79.86
N ILE A 562 -2.88 -5.03 -78.81
CA ILE A 562 -3.67 -3.80 -78.88
C ILE A 562 -2.89 -2.73 -78.09
N PRO A 563 -2.72 -1.49 -78.61
CA PRO A 563 -1.85 -0.50 -78.00
C PRO A 563 -2.42 0.08 -76.70
N SER A 564 -1.49 0.55 -75.88
CA SER A 564 -1.62 1.20 -74.59
C SER A 564 -2.46 2.48 -74.58
N TYR A 565 -3.24 2.66 -73.51
CA TYR A 565 -3.44 3.99 -72.90
C TYR A 565 -3.12 3.94 -71.41
N GLN A 566 -2.40 4.99 -70.97
CA GLN A 566 -1.98 5.27 -69.61
C GLN A 566 -3.16 5.41 -68.64
N THR A 567 -2.96 4.96 -67.41
CA THR A 567 -3.30 5.78 -66.23
C THR A 567 -2.29 5.52 -65.12
N GLN A 568 -1.63 6.60 -64.71
CA GLN A 568 -0.78 6.72 -63.53
C GLN A 568 -1.60 6.50 -62.25
N GLY A 569 -0.99 5.93 -61.22
CA GLY A 569 -1.58 5.83 -59.87
C GLY A 569 -0.66 5.08 -58.92
N ALA A 570 0.11 5.85 -58.15
CA ALA A 570 1.32 5.43 -57.46
C ALA A 570 1.08 4.52 -56.24
N THR A 571 1.80 3.39 -56.21
CA THR A 571 2.30 2.76 -54.99
C THR A 571 3.55 3.50 -54.52
N ARG A 572 3.63 3.85 -53.23
CA ARG A 572 4.88 3.73 -52.45
C ARG A 572 4.62 3.77 -50.95
N LEU A 573 4.64 2.56 -50.38
CA LEU A 573 5.12 2.29 -49.03
C LEU A 573 6.56 2.80 -48.91
N LEU A 574 6.88 3.51 -47.83
CA LEU A 574 8.26 3.76 -47.41
C LEU A 574 8.57 2.92 -46.17
N SER A 575 9.53 2.03 -46.39
CA SER A 575 10.28 1.24 -45.43
C SER A 575 11.11 2.13 -44.50
N VAL A 576 11.16 1.72 -43.24
CA VAL A 576 12.08 2.18 -42.20
C VAL A 576 13.52 1.92 -42.61
N SER A 577 14.34 2.96 -42.58
CA SER A 577 15.80 2.92 -42.75
C SER A 577 16.50 2.77 -41.41
N SER A 578 17.36 1.77 -41.30
CA SER A 578 18.38 1.60 -40.28
C SER A 578 19.44 2.71 -40.36
N VAL A 579 19.75 3.35 -39.23
CA VAL A 579 20.88 4.28 -39.10
C VAL A 579 21.96 3.63 -38.23
N THR A 580 23.06 3.26 -38.87
CA THR A 580 24.38 3.09 -38.26
C THR A 580 25.26 4.24 -38.73
N GLY A 581 25.84 5.01 -37.80
CA GLY A 581 26.80 6.06 -38.12
C GLY A 581 27.45 6.63 -36.86
N ARG A 582 28.76 6.41 -36.73
CA ARG A 582 29.63 6.70 -35.59
C ARG A 582 30.48 7.95 -35.93
N ARG A 583 30.68 8.82 -34.94
CA ARG A 583 31.75 9.84 -34.76
C ARG A 583 31.93 10.96 -35.81
N SER A 584 31.76 12.18 -35.32
CA SER A 584 32.84 13.18 -35.20
C SER A 584 32.71 13.85 -33.84
#